data_AF-A0A6A7LNG0-F1
#
_entry.id   AF-A0A6A7LNG0-F1
#
_cell.length_a   1.000
_cell.length_b   1.000
_cell.length_c   1.000
_cell.angle_alpha   90.00
_cell.angle_beta   90.00
_cell.angle_gamma   90.00
#
_symmetry.space_group_name_H-M   'P 1'
#
loop_
_entity.id
_entity.type
_entity.pdbx_description
1 polymer ?
#
loop_
_entity_poly.entity_id
_entity_poly.type
_entity_poly.pdbx_seq_one_letter_code
_entity_poly.pdbx_strand_id
1 'polypeptide(L)'
;MSRAYADADYFTRNVRTIAVLLDQDALRDGAAARGEAWKLYDLGHSYCSYDFFEQCPHRMACAKCAFYVPKGSSRAQALEGKANLLRLLQEIPLTEDEREAVEDSVTAFDCLLGKLSDVPTPEGPTPRQLRRGLTVLEQGSPLRETDPQVSI
;
A
#
# COMPACT_ATOMS: atom_id res chain seq x y z
N MET A 1 3.92 43.36 35.68
CA MET A 1 4.38 42.35 34.70
C MET A 1 3.30 42.14 33.67
N SER A 2 3.63 42.38 32.41
CA SER A 2 2.69 42.54 31.30
C SER A 2 1.95 41.26 30.95
N ARG A 3 0.65 41.43 30.66
CA ARG A 3 -0.31 40.46 30.10
C ARG A 3 0.18 39.70 28.85
N ALA A 4 1.31 40.13 28.27
CA ALA A 4 2.00 39.50 27.14
C ALA A 4 2.58 38.09 27.43
N TYR A 5 2.69 37.68 28.70
CA TYR A 5 3.11 36.31 29.05
C TYR A 5 1.93 35.34 29.28
N ALA A 6 0.69 35.83 29.27
CA ALA A 6 -0.51 34.99 29.39
C ALA A 6 -1.03 34.49 28.02
N ASP A 7 -0.34 34.83 26.93
CA ASP A 7 -0.67 34.42 25.55
C ASP A 7 0.14 33.19 25.09
N ALA A 8 0.91 32.58 26.00
CA ALA A 8 1.62 31.32 25.75
C ALA A 8 0.69 30.11 25.64
N ASP A 9 -0.63 30.30 25.73
CA ASP A 9 -1.64 29.28 25.44
C ASP A 9 -2.16 29.36 23.99
N TYR A 10 -1.81 30.42 23.23
CA TYR A 10 -2.07 30.52 21.79
C TYR A 10 -1.26 29.49 20.97
N PHE A 11 -0.13 29.02 21.52
CA PHE A 11 0.67 27.93 20.94
C PHE A 11 0.16 26.53 21.33
N THR A 12 -0.79 26.42 22.26
CA THR A 12 -1.52 25.18 22.57
C THR A 12 -2.69 24.97 21.60
N ARG A 13 -2.66 25.59 20.42
CA ARG A 13 -3.46 25.12 19.30
C ARG A 13 -2.90 23.74 18.96
N ASN A 14 -3.73 22.71 18.95
CA ASN A 14 -3.41 21.39 18.42
C ASN A 14 -2.97 21.51 16.94
N VAL A 15 -1.74 21.94 16.68
CA VAL A 15 -1.12 21.85 15.36
C VAL A 15 -0.69 20.39 15.22
N ARG A 16 -1.67 19.52 14.98
CA ARG A 16 -1.40 18.16 14.52
C ARG A 16 -0.96 18.28 13.07
N THR A 17 0.24 18.81 12.84
CA THR A 17 0.82 18.92 11.51
C THR A 17 1.01 17.50 11.00
N ILE A 18 0.19 17.11 10.03
CA ILE A 18 0.46 15.89 9.27
C ILE A 18 1.75 16.10 8.48
N ALA A 19 2.67 15.15 8.56
CA ALA A 19 3.89 15.22 7.77
C ALA A 19 3.53 15.07 6.28
N VAL A 20 4.08 15.94 5.44
CA VAL A 20 3.89 15.88 3.99
C VAL A 20 5.23 15.60 3.34
N LEU A 21 5.28 14.53 2.55
CA LEU A 21 6.43 14.15 1.74
C LEU A 21 6.20 14.61 0.31
N LEU A 22 7.22 15.21 -0.30
CA LEU A 22 7.24 15.59 -1.70
C LEU A 22 8.19 14.65 -2.42
N ASP A 23 7.66 13.89 -3.39
CA ASP A 23 8.48 13.07 -4.27
C ASP A 23 9.16 13.98 -5.30
N GLN A 24 10.44 14.27 -5.04
CA GLN A 24 11.23 15.19 -5.85
C GLN A 24 11.50 14.66 -7.25
N ASP A 25 11.65 13.34 -7.40
CA ASP A 25 11.92 12.72 -8.69
C ASP A 25 10.64 12.72 -9.53
N ALA A 26 9.49 12.38 -8.92
CA ALA A 26 8.20 12.54 -9.59
C ALA A 26 7.94 14.00 -10.01
N LEU A 27 8.28 14.99 -9.16
CA LEU A 27 8.18 16.40 -9.50
C LEU A 27 9.06 16.78 -10.70
N ARG A 28 10.33 16.34 -10.72
CA ARG A 28 11.27 16.57 -11.82
C ARG A 28 10.80 15.94 -13.12
N ASP A 29 10.21 14.76 -13.03
CA ASP A 29 9.66 14.03 -14.17
C ASP A 29 8.32 14.60 -14.65
N GLY A 30 7.79 15.64 -14.00
CA GLY A 30 6.58 16.34 -14.43
C GLY A 30 5.26 15.70 -13.96
N ALA A 31 5.29 14.87 -12.91
CA ALA A 31 4.10 14.23 -12.33
C ALA A 31 2.99 15.26 -11.99
N ALA A 32 3.39 16.42 -11.45
CA ALA A 32 2.45 17.51 -11.14
C ALA A 32 1.66 18.00 -12.37
N ALA A 33 2.31 18.11 -13.54
CA ALA A 33 1.67 18.53 -14.77
C ALA A 33 0.75 17.44 -15.37
N ARG A 34 1.07 16.17 -15.10
CA ARG A 34 0.26 15.00 -15.54
C ARG A 34 -0.87 14.64 -14.58
N GLY A 35 -0.95 15.28 -13.41
CA GLY A 35 -1.92 14.93 -12.37
C GLY A 35 -1.60 13.61 -11.65
N GLU A 36 -0.35 13.14 -11.74
CA GLU A 36 0.14 11.98 -10.99
C GLU A 36 0.47 12.37 -9.54
N ALA A 37 0.47 11.41 -8.63
CA ALA A 37 0.77 11.66 -7.23
C ALA A 37 2.24 12.03 -7.01
N TRP A 38 2.49 13.25 -6.50
CA TRP A 38 3.82 13.74 -6.11
C TRP A 38 3.86 14.28 -4.67
N LYS A 39 2.68 14.51 -4.07
CA LYS A 39 2.49 15.00 -2.72
C LYS A 39 1.82 13.92 -1.88
N LEU A 40 2.47 13.53 -0.79
CA LEU A 40 2.08 12.37 0.02
C LEU A 40 1.95 12.78 1.49
N TYR A 41 0.74 12.69 2.04
CA TYR A 41 0.47 12.94 3.45
C TYR A 41 0.71 11.67 4.27
N ASP A 42 1.56 11.71 5.30
CA ASP A 42 1.90 10.53 6.10
C ASP A 42 0.80 10.17 7.11
N LEU A 43 0.30 8.93 7.00
CA LEU A 43 -0.72 8.35 7.88
C LEU A 43 -0.13 7.31 8.86
N GLY A 44 1.19 7.24 9.00
CA GLY A 44 1.91 6.25 9.80
C GLY A 44 2.27 5.01 8.99
N HIS A 45 1.31 4.09 8.78
CA HIS A 45 1.54 2.84 8.03
C HIS A 45 1.35 2.98 6.50
N SER A 46 1.02 4.18 6.04
CA SER A 46 0.64 4.48 4.65
C SER A 46 0.76 5.98 4.36
N TYR A 47 0.47 6.36 3.12
CA TYR A 47 0.32 7.74 2.69
C TYR A 47 -1.08 8.00 2.11
N CYS A 48 -1.51 9.25 2.13
CA CYS A 48 -2.62 9.75 1.31
C CYS A 48 -2.05 10.61 0.18
N SER A 49 -2.41 10.32 -1.06
CA SER A 49 -2.02 11.10 -2.25
C SER A 49 -3.07 12.14 -2.65
N TYR A 50 -4.11 12.37 -1.84
CA TYR A 50 -5.14 13.34 -2.15
C TYR A 50 -4.65 14.76 -1.85
N ASP A 51 -4.67 15.63 -2.85
CA ASP A 51 -4.12 16.98 -2.73
C ASP A 51 -4.78 17.86 -1.66
N PHE A 52 -6.04 17.59 -1.34
CA PHE A 52 -6.83 18.35 -0.37
C PHE A 52 -7.14 17.53 0.88
N PHE A 53 -6.12 16.87 1.45
CA PHE A 53 -6.25 16.01 2.62
C PHE A 53 -7.04 16.66 3.78
N GLU A 54 -6.82 17.94 4.05
CA GLU A 54 -7.50 18.68 5.13
C GLU A 54 -9.03 18.68 4.99
N GLN A 55 -9.51 18.69 3.75
CA GLN A 55 -10.93 18.69 3.39
C GLN A 55 -11.48 17.28 3.12
N CYS A 56 -10.64 16.25 3.20
CA CYS A 56 -11.04 14.90 2.87
C CYS A 56 -12.07 14.37 3.89
N PRO A 57 -13.28 13.95 3.44
CA PRO A 57 -14.28 13.37 4.34
C PRO A 57 -13.80 12.02 4.90
N HIS A 58 -12.89 11.34 4.21
CA HIS A 58 -12.36 10.04 4.59
C HIS A 58 -11.07 10.11 5.41
N ARG A 59 -10.66 11.27 5.93
CA ARG A 59 -9.37 11.42 6.64
C ARG A 59 -9.21 10.49 7.86
N MET A 60 -10.32 10.02 8.44
CA MET A 60 -10.33 9.04 9.54
C MET A 60 -10.57 7.59 9.10
N ALA A 61 -10.84 7.35 7.82
CA ALA A 61 -11.13 6.03 7.23
C ALA A 61 -10.37 5.82 5.91
N CYS A 62 -9.15 6.39 5.81
CA CYS A 62 -8.45 6.55 4.54
C CYS A 62 -8.10 5.22 3.85
N ALA A 63 -7.96 4.12 4.60
CA ALA A 63 -7.56 2.80 4.10
C ALA A 63 -8.41 2.23 2.95
N LYS A 64 -9.68 2.63 2.85
CA LYS A 64 -10.59 2.19 1.78
C LYS A 64 -10.65 3.14 0.57
N CYS A 65 -9.96 4.28 0.63
CA CYS A 65 -10.02 5.32 -0.40
C CYS A 65 -9.06 5.03 -1.57
N ALA A 66 -9.42 5.52 -2.77
CA ALA A 66 -8.56 5.39 -3.96
C ALA A 66 -7.19 6.07 -3.77
N PHE A 67 -7.14 7.19 -3.04
CA PHE A 67 -5.92 7.95 -2.74
C PHE A 67 -5.03 7.31 -1.67
N TYR A 68 -5.40 6.14 -1.14
CA TYR A 68 -4.59 5.42 -0.17
C TYR A 68 -3.40 4.72 -0.84
N VAL A 69 -2.19 5.09 -0.40
CA VAL A 69 -0.93 4.55 -0.91
C VAL A 69 -0.23 3.78 0.21
N PRO A 70 -0.14 2.45 0.14
CA PRO A 70 0.50 1.68 1.20
C PRO A 70 2.02 1.81 1.17
N LYS A 71 2.64 1.87 2.35
CA LYS A 71 4.11 1.79 2.48
C LYS A 71 4.55 0.35 2.21
N GLY A 72 5.65 0.16 1.49
CA GLY A 72 6.21 -1.18 1.22
C GLY A 72 6.40 -2.02 2.51
N SER A 73 6.74 -1.36 3.62
CA SER A 73 6.93 -1.98 4.93
C SER A 73 5.67 -2.55 5.57
N SER A 74 4.46 -2.18 5.13
CA SER A 74 3.21 -2.67 5.73
C SER A 74 2.73 -4.01 5.17
N ARG A 75 3.43 -4.59 4.19
CA ARG A 75 3.03 -5.84 3.52
C ARG A 75 2.82 -7.01 4.47
N ALA A 76 3.72 -7.21 5.42
CA ALA A 76 3.61 -8.32 6.38
C ALA A 76 2.36 -8.18 7.26
N GLN A 77 2.11 -6.97 7.78
CA GLN A 77 0.93 -6.66 8.58
C GLN A 77 -0.36 -6.83 7.76
N ALA A 78 -0.35 -6.49 6.48
CA ALA A 78 -1.49 -6.69 5.59
C ALA A 78 -1.82 -8.18 5.39
N LEU A 79 -0.80 -9.04 5.23
CA LEU A 79 -0.98 -10.49 5.12
C LEU A 79 -1.54 -11.10 6.41
N GLU A 80 -0.99 -10.70 7.55
CA GLU A 80 -1.45 -11.15 8.86
C GLU A 80 -2.90 -10.72 9.14
N GLY A 81 -3.22 -9.45 8.88
CA GLY A 81 -4.58 -8.93 9.04
C GLY A 81 -5.60 -9.68 8.19
N LYS A 82 -5.29 -9.93 6.91
CA LYS A 82 -6.13 -10.74 6.03
C LYS A 82 -6.33 -12.15 6.57
N ALA A 83 -5.26 -12.82 6.99
CA ALA A 83 -5.34 -14.18 7.55
C ALA A 83 -6.22 -14.22 8.80
N ASN A 84 -6.15 -13.19 9.65
CA ASN A 84 -6.99 -13.09 10.83
C ASN A 84 -8.48 -12.89 10.47
N LEU A 85 -8.80 -12.08 9.46
CA LEU A 85 -10.19 -11.89 8.99
C LEU A 85 -10.77 -13.19 8.39
N LEU A 86 -9.98 -13.93 7.63
CA LEU A 86 -10.40 -15.24 7.10
C LEU A 86 -10.66 -16.24 8.23
N ARG A 87 -9.82 -16.21 9.28
CA ARG A 87 -10.04 -17.02 10.48
C ARG A 87 -11.33 -16.63 11.20
N LEU A 88 -11.60 -15.33 11.32
CA LEU A 88 -12.82 -14.79 11.93
C LEU A 88 -14.09 -15.34 11.24
N LEU A 89 -14.10 -15.37 9.90
CA LEU A 89 -15.20 -15.94 9.10
C LEU A 89 -15.43 -17.44 9.35
N GLN A 90 -14.40 -18.17 9.77
CA GLN A 90 -14.42 -19.61 9.97
C GLN A 90 -14.73 -20.02 11.41
N GLU A 91 -14.19 -19.28 12.38
CA GLU A 91 -14.17 -19.69 13.79
C GLU A 91 -15.26 -19.03 14.63
N ILE A 92 -15.76 -17.85 14.23
CA ILE A 92 -16.75 -17.10 15.00
C ILE A 92 -18.11 -17.12 14.29
N PRO A 93 -19.22 -17.41 15.01
CA PRO A 93 -20.55 -17.20 14.47
C PRO A 93 -20.82 -15.70 14.35
N LEU A 94 -20.79 -15.19 13.12
CA LEU A 94 -21.08 -13.80 12.79
C LEU A 94 -22.54 -13.65 12.38
N THR A 95 -23.12 -12.50 12.72
CA THR A 95 -24.36 -12.03 12.08
C THR A 95 -24.10 -11.74 10.59
N GLU A 96 -25.16 -11.58 9.80
CA GLU A 96 -25.03 -11.30 8.37
C GLU A 96 -24.28 -9.98 8.13
N ASP A 97 -24.65 -8.92 8.84
CA ASP A 97 -24.01 -7.61 8.75
C ASP A 97 -22.51 -7.67 9.14
N GLU A 98 -22.16 -8.44 10.17
CA GLU A 98 -20.77 -8.65 10.57
C GLU A 98 -20.00 -9.44 9.52
N ARG A 99 -20.61 -10.49 8.94
CA ARG A 99 -20.00 -11.27 7.86
C ARG A 99 -19.71 -10.40 6.65
N GLU A 100 -20.68 -9.61 6.19
CA GLU A 100 -20.52 -8.69 5.08
C GLU A 100 -19.37 -7.69 5.34
N ALA A 101 -19.32 -7.11 6.55
CA ALA A 101 -18.26 -6.19 6.92
C ALA A 101 -16.86 -6.83 6.91
N VAL A 102 -16.76 -8.11 7.32
CA VAL A 102 -15.50 -8.86 7.30
C VAL A 102 -15.10 -9.21 5.87
N GLU A 103 -16.04 -9.62 5.03
CA GLU A 103 -15.79 -9.94 3.61
C GLU A 103 -15.37 -8.70 2.80
N ASP A 104 -16.02 -7.56 3.01
CA ASP A 104 -15.59 -6.26 2.46
C ASP A 104 -14.17 -5.90 2.94
N SER A 105 -13.87 -6.15 4.22
CA SER A 105 -12.53 -5.92 4.75
C SER A 105 -11.49 -6.84 4.08
N VAL A 106 -11.78 -8.13 3.90
CA VAL A 106 -10.90 -9.05 3.15
C VAL A 106 -10.61 -8.53 1.74
N THR A 107 -11.64 -8.04 1.05
CA THR A 107 -11.51 -7.43 -0.28
C THR A 107 -10.62 -6.19 -0.25
N ALA A 108 -10.76 -5.33 0.76
CA ALA A 108 -9.89 -4.17 0.94
C ALA A 108 -8.42 -4.56 1.17
N PHE A 109 -8.16 -5.61 1.97
CA PHE A 109 -6.81 -6.15 2.16
C PHE A 109 -6.23 -6.76 0.87
N ASP A 110 -7.05 -7.36 0.01
CA ASP A 110 -6.61 -7.85 -1.30
C ASP A 110 -6.20 -6.72 -2.25
N CYS A 111 -7.00 -5.65 -2.32
CA CYS A 111 -6.64 -4.44 -3.07
C CYS A 111 -5.32 -3.85 -2.57
N LEU A 112 -5.15 -3.77 -1.24
CA LEU A 112 -3.95 -3.31 -0.57
C LEU A 112 -2.71 -4.14 -0.95
N LEU A 113 -2.81 -5.47 -0.89
CA LEU A 113 -1.73 -6.39 -1.27
C LEU A 113 -1.42 -6.34 -2.77
N GLY A 114 -2.43 -6.06 -3.60
CA GLY A 114 -2.28 -5.80 -5.04
C GLY A 114 -1.38 -4.58 -5.29
N LYS A 115 -1.70 -3.44 -4.65
CA LYS A 115 -0.87 -2.21 -4.73
C LYS A 115 0.57 -2.47 -4.29
N LEU A 116 0.77 -3.24 -3.22
CA LEU A 116 2.10 -3.60 -2.71
C LEU A 116 2.88 -4.60 -3.56
N SER A 117 2.24 -5.26 -4.52
CA SER A 117 2.90 -6.22 -5.41
C SER A 117 3.66 -5.55 -6.56
N ASP A 118 3.42 -4.26 -6.77
CA ASP A 118 4.08 -3.44 -7.78
C ASP A 118 5.15 -2.50 -7.20
N VAL A 119 5.33 -2.50 -5.87
CA VAL A 119 6.41 -1.73 -5.23
C VAL A 119 7.75 -2.43 -5.47
N PRO A 120 8.75 -1.74 -6.06
CA PRO A 120 10.09 -2.29 -6.24
C PRO A 120 10.70 -2.75 -4.91
N THR A 121 11.38 -3.90 -4.93
CA THR A 121 12.28 -4.26 -3.83
C THR A 121 13.54 -3.36 -3.88
N PRO A 122 14.34 -3.28 -2.80
CA PRO A 122 15.61 -2.55 -2.84
C PRO A 122 16.54 -2.96 -3.99
N GLU A 123 16.46 -4.23 -4.43
CA GLU A 123 17.23 -4.76 -5.56
C GLU A 123 16.65 -4.39 -6.94
N GLY A 124 15.48 -3.74 -7.00
CA GLY A 124 14.83 -3.27 -8.23
C GLY A 124 13.58 -4.06 -8.64
N PRO A 125 13.60 -5.40 -8.74
CA PRO A 125 12.43 -6.17 -9.15
C PRO A 125 11.24 -6.00 -8.20
N THR A 126 10.03 -5.96 -8.76
CA THR A 126 8.79 -5.98 -7.97
C THR A 126 8.43 -7.42 -7.56
N PRO A 127 7.68 -7.61 -6.46
CA PRO A 127 7.16 -8.94 -6.07
C PRO A 127 6.39 -9.65 -7.20
N ARG A 128 5.67 -8.91 -8.05
CA ARG A 128 4.98 -9.47 -9.22
C ARG A 128 5.97 -9.98 -10.27
N GLN A 129 7.04 -9.22 -10.55
CA GLN A 129 8.08 -9.62 -11.50
C GLN A 129 8.85 -10.86 -11.00
N LEU A 130 9.20 -10.90 -9.71
CA LEU A 130 9.88 -12.05 -9.10
C LEU A 130 9.04 -13.32 -9.20
N ARG A 131 7.73 -13.24 -8.91
CA ARG A 131 6.82 -14.39 -9.03
C ARG A 131 6.79 -14.94 -10.45
N ARG A 132 6.70 -14.06 -11.45
CA ARG A 132 6.73 -14.43 -12.88
C ARG A 132 8.06 -15.06 -13.28
N GLY A 133 9.18 -14.54 -12.77
CA GLY A 133 10.52 -15.10 -12.99
C GLY A 133 10.69 -16.51 -12.42
N LEU A 134 10.17 -16.76 -11.22
CA LEU A 134 10.12 -18.11 -10.64
C LEU A 134 9.29 -19.08 -11.51
N THR A 135 8.15 -18.63 -12.06
CA THR A 135 7.32 -19.48 -12.93
C THR A 135 8.03 -19.88 -14.23
N VAL A 136 8.90 -19.00 -14.76
CA VAL A 136 9.68 -19.29 -15.99
C VAL A 136 10.81 -20.28 -15.72
N LEU A 137 11.45 -20.24 -14.54
CA LEU A 137 12.47 -21.21 -14.15
C LEU A 137 11.88 -22.61 -13.93
N GLU A 138 10.65 -22.72 -13.42
CA GLU A 138 9.99 -24.02 -13.23
C GLU A 138 9.43 -24.63 -14.53
N GLN A 139 9.29 -23.85 -15.61
CA GLN A 139 8.69 -24.31 -16.88
C GLN A 139 9.71 -24.52 -18.03
N GLY A 140 11.03 -24.56 -17.77
CA GLY A 140 12.01 -24.63 -18.86
C GLY A 140 13.35 -25.30 -18.57
N SER A 141 13.41 -26.63 -18.71
CA SER A 141 14.44 -27.27 -19.54
C SER A 141 14.03 -28.71 -19.90
N PRO A 142 13.46 -28.96 -21.09
CA PRO A 142 13.58 -30.28 -21.69
C PRO A 142 15.05 -30.47 -22.08
N LEU A 143 15.70 -31.46 -21.46
CA LEU A 143 16.99 -31.98 -21.90
C LEU A 143 16.87 -32.28 -23.40
N ARG A 144 17.63 -31.56 -24.23
CA ARG A 144 17.80 -31.91 -25.64
C ARG A 144 18.56 -33.23 -25.70
N GLU A 145 17.83 -34.35 -25.80
CA GLU A 145 18.39 -35.59 -26.32
C GLU A 145 18.87 -35.32 -27.75
N THR A 146 20.18 -35.32 -27.92
CA THR A 146 20.82 -35.36 -29.24
C THR A 146 20.96 -36.82 -29.59
N ASP A 147 20.03 -37.32 -30.40
CA ASP A 147 20.10 -38.66 -30.95
C ASP A 147 21.16 -38.69 -32.08
N PRO A 148 22.19 -39.54 -32.04
CA PRO A 148 23.19 -39.60 -33.09
C PRO A 148 22.62 -40.37 -34.29
N GLN A 149 22.57 -39.70 -35.45
CA GLN A 149 22.20 -40.38 -36.68
C GLN A 149 23.23 -41.46 -37.03
N VAL A 150 22.82 -42.72 -36.96
CA VAL A 150 23.48 -43.86 -37.62
C VAL A 150 22.93 -43.94 -39.05
N SER A 151 23.78 -43.70 -40.03
CA SER A 151 23.52 -43.97 -41.45
C SER A 151 24.26 -45.25 -41.88
N ILE A 152 23.57 -46.03 -42.70
CA ILE A 152 23.89 -47.34 -43.28
C ILE A 152 25.20 -47.33 -44.08
#